data_AF-A0A7C1URC0-F1
#
_entry.id   AF-A0A7C1URC0-F1
#
_cell.length_a   1.000
_cell.length_b   1.000
_cell.length_c   1.000
_cell.angle_alpha   90.00
_cell.angle_beta   90.00
_cell.angle_gamma   90.00
#
_symmetry.space_group_name_H-M   'P 1'
#
loop_
_entity.id
_entity.type
_entity.pdbx_description
1 polymer ?
#
loop_
_entity_poly.entity_id
_entity_poly.type
_entity_poly.pdbx_seq_one_letter_code
_entity_poly.pdbx_strand_id
1 'polypeptide(L)'
;MLRIPRIAFLATTVFLLTGHPGNSSDLLVSSNQVFSIWKNINKTLVVTAASESMDDDWTEKIKSMPPLTFEKTNPKDVLARIVSVREKVDKVLSTNDEPPVKLLAEWNGKDAIHNTAYLNSGLILDALALHIVALDPISLASVYYSWPAAKEKTPNDTMAVIDLADRRLDEIIKEQGL
;
A
#
# COMPACT_ATOMS: atom_id res chain seq x y z
N MET A 1 -34.02 16.26 59.28
CA MET A 1 -33.69 16.67 57.89
C MET A 1 -32.69 15.68 57.32
N LEU A 2 -33.14 14.70 56.55
CA LEU A 2 -32.29 13.72 55.87
C LEU A 2 -31.70 14.36 54.60
N ARG A 3 -30.37 14.51 54.53
CA ARG A 3 -29.66 14.89 53.30
C ARG A 3 -29.32 13.61 52.53
N ILE A 4 -30.05 13.35 51.46
CA ILE A 4 -29.75 12.28 50.50
C ILE A 4 -28.51 12.71 49.69
N PRO A 5 -27.42 11.93 49.61
CA PRO A 5 -26.28 12.31 48.81
C PRO A 5 -26.60 12.15 47.32
N ARG A 6 -26.47 13.24 46.57
CA ARG A 6 -26.56 13.34 45.10
C ARG A 6 -25.38 12.65 44.40
N ILE A 7 -25.07 11.40 44.76
CA ILE A 7 -23.99 10.61 44.16
C ILE A 7 -24.54 9.41 43.36
N ALA A 8 -25.85 9.23 43.32
CA ALA A 8 -26.48 8.15 42.55
C ALA A 8 -26.70 8.46 41.06
N PHE A 9 -26.44 9.69 40.58
CA PHE A 9 -26.76 10.08 39.19
C PHE A 9 -25.55 10.09 38.24
N LEU A 10 -24.33 9.95 38.74
CA LEU A 10 -23.14 9.96 37.87
C LEU A 10 -22.73 8.56 37.37
N ALA A 11 -23.15 7.49 38.06
CA ALA A 11 -22.79 6.13 37.68
C ALA A 11 -23.58 5.62 36.46
N THR A 12 -24.81 6.09 36.26
CA THR A 12 -25.67 5.61 35.16
C THR A 12 -25.30 6.21 33.81
N THR A 13 -24.74 7.43 33.79
CA THR A 13 -24.32 8.09 32.53
C THR A 13 -23.00 7.52 32.00
N VAL A 14 -22.14 6.98 32.87
CA VAL A 14 -20.90 6.31 32.43
C VAL A 14 -21.21 4.95 31.78
N PHE A 15 -22.23 4.23 32.27
CA PHE A 15 -22.62 2.94 31.69
C PHE A 15 -23.33 3.06 30.32
N LEU A 16 -23.90 4.22 30.01
CA LEU A 16 -24.47 4.52 28.69
C LEU A 16 -23.42 5.02 27.68
N LEU A 17 -22.21 5.35 28.14
CA LEU A 17 -21.06 5.70 27.30
C LEU A 17 -20.14 4.50 27.03
N THR A 18 -20.30 3.38 27.72
CA THR A 18 -19.74 2.08 27.31
C THR A 18 -20.63 1.46 26.24
N GLY A 19 -20.82 2.22 25.15
CA GLY A 19 -21.54 1.78 23.98
C GLY A 19 -20.82 0.58 23.36
N HIS A 20 -21.44 -0.59 23.51
CA HIS A 20 -21.05 -1.90 22.96
C HIS A 20 -19.60 -2.32 23.28
N PRO A 21 -19.34 -3.59 23.64
CA PRO A 21 -18.03 -4.12 23.34
C PRO A 21 -17.93 -4.02 21.82
N GLY A 22 -17.23 -3.01 21.31
CA GLY A 22 -16.76 -3.01 19.95
C GLY A 22 -16.02 -4.33 19.85
N ASN A 23 -16.61 -5.30 19.16
CA ASN A 23 -15.90 -6.49 18.77
C ASN A 23 -14.59 -5.93 18.23
N SER A 24 -13.47 -6.23 18.88
CA SER A 24 -12.21 -6.17 18.22
C SER A 24 -12.34 -7.21 17.12
N SER A 25 -12.97 -6.82 16.01
CA SER A 25 -12.57 -7.30 14.72
C SER A 25 -11.07 -7.11 14.78
N ASP A 26 -10.36 -8.23 15.01
CA ASP A 26 -8.97 -8.33 14.61
C ASP A 26 -8.82 -7.49 13.37
N LEU A 27 -7.81 -6.63 13.35
CA LEU A 27 -7.56 -5.65 12.31
C LEU A 27 -7.29 -6.41 11.01
N LEU A 28 -8.33 -6.99 10.45
CA LEU A 28 -8.33 -7.98 9.39
C LEU A 28 -8.12 -7.13 8.17
N VAL A 29 -6.86 -7.02 7.80
CA VAL A 29 -6.50 -6.36 6.57
C VAL A 29 -7.19 -7.13 5.45
N SER A 30 -7.99 -6.40 4.69
CA SER A 30 -8.71 -6.88 3.53
C SER A 30 -7.98 -6.49 2.24
N SER A 31 -8.39 -7.08 1.12
CA SER A 31 -7.91 -6.70 -0.22
C SER A 31 -8.09 -5.21 -0.52
N ASN A 32 -9.01 -4.51 0.16
CA ASN A 32 -9.20 -3.06 0.00
C ASN A 32 -7.97 -2.25 0.39
N GLN A 33 -7.34 -2.58 1.53
CA GLN A 33 -6.18 -1.83 2.01
C GLN A 33 -4.97 -2.11 1.11
N VAL A 34 -4.72 -3.38 0.77
CA VAL A 34 -3.63 -3.76 -0.15
C VAL A 34 -3.81 -3.08 -1.50
N PHE A 35 -5.02 -3.15 -2.08
CA PHE A 35 -5.34 -2.45 -3.33
C PHE A 35 -5.07 -0.95 -3.27
N SER A 36 -5.42 -0.29 -2.14
CA SER A 36 -5.22 1.14 -1.96
C SER A 36 -3.74 1.51 -1.93
N ILE A 37 -2.91 0.72 -1.25
CA ILE A 37 -1.44 0.91 -1.25
C ILE A 37 -0.89 0.77 -2.67
N TRP A 38 -1.29 -0.27 -3.41
CA TRP A 38 -0.77 -0.48 -4.76
C TRP A 38 -1.21 0.57 -5.77
N LYS A 39 -2.39 1.18 -5.60
CA LYS A 39 -2.74 2.38 -6.37
C LYS A 39 -1.76 3.52 -6.12
N ASN A 40 -1.27 3.68 -4.89
CA ASN A 40 -0.32 4.72 -4.57
C ASN A 40 1.06 4.40 -5.08
N ILE A 41 1.53 3.15 -4.93
CA ILE A 41 2.76 2.68 -5.58
C ILE A 41 2.72 3.02 -7.07
N ASN A 42 1.59 2.74 -7.74
CA ASN A 42 1.41 3.08 -9.15
C ASN A 42 1.50 4.58 -9.45
N LYS A 43 1.02 5.46 -8.57
CA LYS A 43 1.20 6.92 -8.72
C LYS A 43 2.65 7.31 -8.51
N THR A 44 3.30 6.76 -7.48
CA THR A 44 4.70 6.97 -7.16
C THR A 44 5.58 6.60 -8.35
N LEU A 45 5.38 5.43 -8.97
CA LEU A 45 6.13 5.01 -10.16
C LEU A 45 5.97 5.95 -11.36
N VAL A 46 4.79 6.55 -11.56
CA VAL A 46 4.60 7.57 -12.61
C VAL A 46 5.43 8.81 -12.34
N VAL A 47 5.54 9.21 -11.06
CA VAL A 47 6.38 10.34 -10.67
C VAL A 47 7.86 9.98 -10.78
N THR A 48 8.27 8.78 -10.35
CA THR A 48 9.64 8.27 -10.54
C THR A 48 10.04 8.36 -12.01
N ALA A 49 9.21 7.84 -12.93
CA ALA A 49 9.45 7.95 -14.36
C ALA A 49 9.67 9.41 -14.81
N ALA A 50 8.78 10.32 -14.41
CA ALA A 50 8.89 11.74 -14.75
C ALA A 50 10.12 12.44 -14.13
N SER A 51 10.64 11.93 -13.02
CA SER A 51 11.84 12.46 -12.34
C SER A 51 13.14 11.96 -12.96
N GLU A 52 13.12 10.80 -13.62
CA GLU A 52 14.32 10.13 -14.12
C GLU A 52 14.54 10.28 -15.64
N SER A 53 13.49 10.58 -16.41
CA SER A 53 13.58 10.79 -17.85
C SER A 53 12.97 12.13 -18.27
N MET A 54 13.56 12.73 -19.31
CA MET A 54 13.02 13.92 -20.00
C MET A 54 12.13 13.55 -21.20
N ASP A 55 11.92 12.26 -21.47
CA ASP A 55 11.03 11.80 -22.53
C ASP A 55 9.56 11.86 -22.07
N ASP A 56 8.87 12.92 -22.50
CA ASP A 56 7.46 13.17 -22.19
C ASP A 56 6.54 12.09 -22.78
N ASP A 57 6.84 11.57 -23.98
CA ASP A 57 6.02 10.55 -24.65
C ASP A 57 6.12 9.21 -23.89
N TRP A 58 7.32 8.86 -23.45
CA TRP A 58 7.56 7.69 -22.61
C TRP A 58 6.89 7.83 -21.23
N THR A 59 6.97 8.99 -20.60
CA THR A 59 6.32 9.26 -19.31
C THR A 59 4.79 9.14 -19.44
N GLU A 60 4.21 9.68 -20.52
CA GLU A 60 2.77 9.56 -20.78
C GLU A 60 2.37 8.11 -21.09
N LYS A 61 3.22 7.31 -21.77
CA LYS A 61 3.01 5.86 -21.95
C LYS A 61 2.91 5.14 -20.60
N ILE A 62 3.81 5.41 -19.66
CA ILE A 62 3.78 4.80 -18.32
C ILE A 62 2.49 5.20 -17.57
N LYS A 63 2.16 6.49 -17.60
CA LYS A 63 0.97 7.06 -16.94
C LYS A 63 -0.33 6.51 -17.48
N SER A 64 -0.46 6.37 -18.80
CA SER A 64 -1.67 5.90 -19.48
C SER A 64 -1.86 4.38 -19.48
N MET A 65 -0.86 3.61 -19.02
CA MET A 65 -0.95 2.15 -18.95
C MET A 65 -2.14 1.69 -18.08
N PRO A 66 -3.08 0.90 -18.62
CA PRO A 66 -4.25 0.44 -17.87
C PRO A 66 -3.95 -0.86 -17.09
N PRO A 67 -4.62 -1.12 -15.96
CA PRO A 67 -4.54 -2.41 -15.28
C PRO A 67 -5.16 -3.53 -16.12
N LEU A 68 -4.59 -4.74 -16.05
CA LEU A 68 -5.15 -5.93 -16.70
C LEU A 68 -6.23 -6.58 -15.83
N THR A 69 -7.07 -7.41 -16.43
CA THR A 69 -8.12 -8.16 -15.71
C THR A 69 -7.64 -9.57 -15.37
N PHE A 70 -8.00 -10.03 -14.17
CA PHE A 70 -7.68 -11.36 -13.66
C PHE A 70 -8.96 -12.04 -13.16
N GLU A 71 -9.13 -13.33 -13.43
CA GLU A 71 -10.38 -14.05 -13.09
C GLU A 71 -10.26 -14.99 -11.89
N LYS A 72 -9.07 -15.56 -11.63
CA LYS A 72 -8.87 -16.61 -10.62
C LYS A 72 -7.60 -16.40 -9.80
N THR A 73 -7.63 -15.39 -8.94
CA THR A 73 -6.52 -15.09 -8.03
C THR A 73 -6.91 -15.37 -6.59
N ASN A 74 -6.01 -15.97 -5.84
CA ASN A 74 -6.14 -16.14 -4.39
C ASN A 74 -5.12 -15.27 -3.62
N PRO A 75 -5.24 -15.11 -2.29
CA PRO A 75 -4.32 -14.27 -1.52
C PRO A 75 -2.84 -14.68 -1.57
N LYS A 76 -2.53 -15.97 -1.79
CA LYS A 76 -1.15 -16.46 -1.95
C LYS A 76 -0.54 -15.98 -3.25
N ASP A 77 -1.31 -15.98 -4.32
CA ASP A 77 -0.84 -15.47 -5.61
C ASP A 77 -0.52 -13.97 -5.49
N VAL A 78 -1.37 -13.21 -4.79
CA VAL A 78 -1.13 -11.80 -4.49
C VAL A 78 0.18 -11.60 -3.74
N LEU A 79 0.41 -12.34 -2.64
CA LEU A 79 1.65 -12.22 -1.88
C LEU A 79 2.88 -12.62 -2.71
N ALA A 80 2.80 -13.69 -3.48
CA ALA A 80 3.88 -14.11 -4.37
C ALA A 80 4.22 -13.03 -5.42
N ARG A 81 3.19 -12.38 -5.97
CA ARG A 81 3.38 -11.27 -6.92
C ARG A 81 4.05 -10.07 -6.25
N ILE A 82 3.67 -9.72 -5.01
CA ILE A 82 4.32 -8.65 -4.23
C ILE A 82 5.82 -8.93 -4.07
N VAL A 83 6.20 -10.16 -3.74
CA VAL A 83 7.60 -10.57 -3.61
C VAL A 83 8.35 -10.39 -4.93
N SER A 84 7.76 -10.83 -6.04
CA SER A 84 8.37 -10.68 -7.37
C SER A 84 8.52 -9.21 -7.79
N VAL A 85 7.53 -8.37 -7.55
CA VAL A 85 7.60 -6.94 -7.87
C VAL A 85 8.66 -6.23 -7.02
N ARG A 86 8.81 -6.61 -5.75
CA ARG A 86 9.85 -6.06 -4.88
C ARG A 86 11.26 -6.24 -5.46
N GLU A 87 11.55 -7.35 -6.12
CA GLU A 87 12.87 -7.55 -6.75
C GLU A 87 13.16 -6.52 -7.85
N LYS A 88 12.13 -6.09 -8.57
CA LYS A 88 12.26 -5.02 -9.58
C LYS A 88 12.40 -3.64 -8.94
N VAL A 89 11.69 -3.40 -7.83
CA VAL A 89 11.89 -2.19 -7.03
C VAL A 89 13.34 -2.10 -6.56
N ASP A 90 13.90 -3.18 -6.01
CA ASP A 90 15.30 -3.19 -5.56
C ASP A 90 16.29 -2.85 -6.68
N LYS A 91 16.01 -3.25 -7.93
CA LYS A 91 16.83 -2.85 -9.08
C LYS A 91 16.78 -1.34 -9.32
N VAL A 92 15.59 -0.75 -9.31
CA VAL A 92 15.42 0.71 -9.45
C VAL A 92 16.11 1.45 -8.31
N LEU A 93 15.97 1.00 -7.07
CA LEU A 93 16.64 1.63 -5.91
C LEU A 93 18.17 1.53 -6.01
N SER A 94 18.69 0.44 -6.58
CA SER A 94 20.14 0.23 -6.68
C SER A 94 20.86 1.22 -7.60
N THR A 95 20.15 1.94 -8.48
CA THR A 95 20.77 2.98 -9.34
C THR A 95 21.30 4.16 -8.54
N ASN A 96 20.74 4.43 -7.37
CA ASN A 96 21.09 5.54 -6.48
C ASN A 96 21.74 5.06 -5.17
N ASP A 97 22.31 3.84 -5.15
CA ASP A 97 22.91 3.22 -3.96
C ASP A 97 21.96 3.10 -2.76
N GLU A 98 20.66 3.04 -3.00
CA GLU A 98 19.65 2.95 -1.95
C GLU A 98 19.50 1.50 -1.43
N PRO A 99 19.18 1.31 -0.14
CA PRO A 99 19.08 -0.02 0.43
C PRO A 99 17.88 -0.81 -0.12
N PRO A 100 18.02 -2.13 -0.33
CA PRO A 100 16.92 -2.96 -0.81
C PRO A 100 15.80 -3.10 0.23
N VAL A 101 14.57 -3.30 -0.24
CA VAL A 101 13.36 -3.37 0.58
C VAL A 101 13.31 -4.70 1.35
N LYS A 102 13.54 -4.69 2.66
CA LYS A 102 13.47 -5.92 3.47
C LYS A 102 12.02 -6.31 3.76
N LEU A 103 11.50 -7.31 3.04
CA LEU A 103 10.15 -7.83 3.27
C LEU A 103 10.07 -8.64 4.57
N LEU A 104 8.90 -8.62 5.19
CA LEU A 104 8.56 -9.48 6.30
C LEU A 104 8.24 -10.89 5.80
N ALA A 105 8.69 -11.89 6.56
CA ALA A 105 8.30 -13.28 6.33
C ALA A 105 6.78 -13.46 6.52
N GLU A 106 6.20 -14.43 5.83
CA GLU A 106 4.81 -14.82 6.03
C GLU A 106 4.61 -15.27 7.48
N TRP A 107 3.60 -14.72 8.15
CA TRP A 107 3.26 -15.16 9.50
C TRP A 107 2.45 -16.46 9.43
N ASN A 108 2.55 -17.31 10.45
CA ASN A 108 1.76 -18.54 10.50
C ASN A 108 0.30 -18.21 10.85
N GLY A 109 -0.65 -18.60 9.99
CA GLY A 109 -2.10 -18.45 10.24
C GLY A 109 -2.91 -18.18 8.97
N LYS A 110 -4.22 -18.40 8.99
CA LYS A 110 -5.10 -18.20 7.82
C LYS A 110 -5.23 -16.73 7.43
N ASP A 111 -5.23 -15.82 8.41
CA ASP A 111 -5.36 -14.37 8.19
C ASP A 111 -4.01 -13.64 8.08
N ALA A 112 -2.92 -14.36 8.38
CA ALA A 112 -1.57 -13.83 8.31
C ALA A 112 -1.21 -13.32 6.90
N ILE A 113 -1.72 -13.98 5.87
CA ILE A 113 -1.33 -13.68 4.50
C ILE A 113 -1.75 -12.29 4.04
N HIS A 114 -2.94 -11.83 4.44
CA HIS A 114 -3.41 -10.49 4.11
C HIS A 114 -2.64 -9.42 4.88
N ASN A 115 -2.30 -9.69 6.14
CA ASN A 115 -1.48 -8.79 6.95
C ASN A 115 -0.06 -8.70 6.40
N THR A 116 0.56 -9.83 6.05
CA THR A 116 1.88 -9.86 5.41
C THR A 116 1.84 -9.10 4.07
N ALA A 117 0.84 -9.35 3.22
CA ALA A 117 0.68 -8.63 1.96
C ALA A 117 0.57 -7.11 2.18
N TYR A 118 -0.23 -6.67 3.16
CA TYR A 118 -0.38 -5.26 3.50
C TYR A 118 0.91 -4.61 3.98
N LEU A 119 1.58 -5.22 4.97
CA LEU A 119 2.81 -4.69 5.53
C LEU A 119 3.91 -4.64 4.48
N ASN A 120 4.08 -5.70 3.69
CA ASN A 120 5.07 -5.74 2.61
C ASN A 120 4.76 -4.72 1.51
N SER A 121 3.50 -4.49 1.18
CA SER A 121 3.11 -3.43 0.24
C SER A 121 3.46 -2.04 0.80
N GLY A 122 3.25 -1.82 2.10
CA GLY A 122 3.61 -0.57 2.76
C GLY A 122 5.11 -0.30 2.71
N LEU A 123 5.93 -1.31 3.01
CA LEU A 123 7.40 -1.20 2.94
C LEU A 123 7.90 -0.86 1.53
N ILE A 124 7.27 -1.41 0.49
CA ILE A 124 7.59 -1.06 -0.90
C ILE A 124 7.22 0.41 -1.19
N LEU A 125 6.04 0.86 -0.76
CA LEU A 125 5.62 2.25 -0.92
C LEU A 125 6.58 3.20 -0.21
N ASP A 126 6.99 2.87 1.01
CA ASP A 126 7.93 3.67 1.80
C ASP A 126 9.26 3.86 1.08
N ALA A 127 9.82 2.77 0.55
CA ALA A 127 11.07 2.83 -0.19
C ALA A 127 10.96 3.71 -1.45
N LEU A 128 9.89 3.54 -2.24
CA LEU A 128 9.68 4.34 -3.44
C LEU A 128 9.38 5.81 -3.12
N ALA A 129 8.67 6.11 -2.03
CA ALA A 129 8.43 7.49 -1.60
C ALA A 129 9.74 8.17 -1.17
N LEU A 130 10.61 7.46 -0.44
CA LEU A 130 11.93 7.95 -0.07
C LEU A 130 12.83 8.18 -1.28
N HIS A 131 12.79 7.25 -2.25
CA HIS A 131 13.50 7.39 -3.51
C HIS A 131 13.11 8.67 -4.26
N ILE A 132 11.81 8.98 -4.37
CA ILE A 132 11.38 10.23 -5.00
C ILE A 132 11.87 11.45 -4.19
N VAL A 133 11.83 11.42 -2.86
CA VAL A 133 12.34 12.53 -2.05
C VAL A 133 13.83 12.74 -2.25
N ALA A 134 14.59 11.67 -2.53
CA ALA A 134 16.00 11.77 -2.88
C ALA A 134 16.21 12.41 -4.27
N LEU A 135 15.36 12.10 -5.25
CA LEU A 135 15.39 12.67 -6.60
C LEU A 135 14.88 14.12 -6.66
N ASP A 136 13.82 14.43 -5.91
CA ASP A 136 13.18 15.74 -5.81
C ASP A 136 12.88 16.10 -4.33
N PRO A 137 13.81 16.79 -3.65
CA PRO A 137 13.68 17.15 -2.24
C PRO A 137 12.55 18.14 -1.93
N ILE A 138 11.93 18.75 -2.95
CA ILE A 138 10.81 19.68 -2.80
C ILE A 138 9.49 18.93 -2.71
N SER A 139 9.44 17.69 -3.21
CA SER A 139 8.26 16.84 -3.17
C SER A 139 7.95 16.39 -1.73
N LEU A 140 6.72 16.63 -1.28
CA LEU A 140 6.25 16.18 0.03
C LEU A 140 5.93 14.68 -0.02
N ALA A 141 6.65 13.85 0.75
CA ALA A 141 6.39 12.41 0.81
C ALA A 141 4.91 12.07 1.11
N SER A 142 4.24 12.90 1.90
CA SER A 142 2.83 12.72 2.30
C SER A 142 1.85 12.61 1.12
N VAL A 143 2.18 13.18 -0.05
CA VAL A 143 1.27 13.14 -1.21
C VAL A 143 1.06 11.70 -1.69
N TYR A 144 2.06 10.82 -1.52
CA TYR A 144 2.02 9.40 -1.88
C TYR A 144 1.24 8.53 -0.88
N TYR A 145 0.89 9.08 0.29
CA TYR A 145 0.13 8.37 1.33
C TYR A 145 -1.33 8.84 1.44
N SER A 146 -1.80 9.73 0.55
CA SER A 146 -3.17 10.24 0.58
C SER A 146 -4.20 9.28 -0.07
N TRP A 147 -5.24 8.86 0.67
CA TRP A 147 -6.12 7.75 0.29
C TRP A 147 -7.60 8.15 0.20
N PRO A 148 -8.27 7.93 -0.94
CA PRO A 148 -9.68 7.56 -0.92
C PRO A 148 -9.77 6.07 -0.56
N ALA A 149 -10.47 5.75 0.53
CA ALA A 149 -10.69 4.37 0.93
C ALA A 149 -11.36 3.57 -0.21
N ALA A 150 -10.73 2.47 -0.62
CA ALA A 150 -11.36 1.52 -1.52
C ALA A 150 -12.37 0.66 -0.75
N LYS A 151 -13.45 0.26 -1.42
CA LYS A 151 -14.46 -0.66 -0.90
C LYS A 151 -14.67 -1.79 -1.92
N GLU A 152 -15.07 -2.95 -1.41
CA GLU A 152 -15.51 -4.11 -2.20
C GLU A 152 -14.45 -4.63 -3.20
N LYS A 153 -13.16 -4.53 -2.85
CA LYS A 153 -12.07 -5.07 -3.66
C LYS A 153 -11.80 -6.53 -3.38
N THR A 154 -11.48 -7.24 -4.44
CA THR A 154 -11.16 -8.67 -4.47
C THR A 154 -9.66 -8.89 -4.69
N PRO A 155 -9.14 -10.10 -4.45
CA PRO A 155 -7.76 -10.44 -4.81
C PRO A 155 -7.44 -10.22 -6.30
N ASN A 156 -8.42 -10.39 -7.20
CA ASN A 156 -8.27 -10.10 -8.63
C ASN A 156 -8.00 -8.61 -8.89
N ASP A 157 -8.75 -7.72 -8.21
CA ASP A 157 -8.51 -6.28 -8.29
C ASP A 157 -7.13 -5.90 -7.77
N THR A 158 -6.72 -6.50 -6.66
CA THR A 158 -5.39 -6.28 -6.08
C THR A 158 -4.29 -6.76 -7.02
N MET A 159 -4.44 -7.95 -7.63
CA MET A 159 -3.50 -8.46 -8.63
C MET A 159 -3.39 -7.53 -9.83
N ALA A 160 -4.51 -6.98 -10.30
CA ALA A 160 -4.54 -6.05 -11.44
C ALA A 160 -3.66 -4.80 -11.22
N VAL A 161 -3.68 -4.23 -10.01
CA VAL A 161 -2.85 -3.06 -9.69
C VAL A 161 -1.40 -3.42 -9.37
N ILE A 162 -1.13 -4.61 -8.82
CA ILE A 162 0.25 -5.10 -8.65
C ILE A 162 0.88 -5.35 -10.02
N ASP A 163 0.16 -6.01 -10.92
CA ASP A 163 0.61 -6.26 -12.30
C ASP A 163 0.88 -4.97 -13.06
N LEU A 164 0.02 -3.96 -12.89
CA LEU A 164 0.28 -2.64 -13.48
C LEU A 164 1.61 -2.04 -12.99
N ALA A 165 1.89 -2.13 -11.69
CA ALA A 165 3.14 -1.64 -11.14
C ALA A 165 4.34 -2.44 -11.67
N ASP A 166 4.20 -3.77 -11.78
CA ASP A 166 5.22 -4.65 -12.36
C ASP A 166 5.61 -4.24 -13.78
N ARG A 167 4.62 -4.02 -14.64
CA ARG A 167 4.84 -3.61 -16.04
C ARG A 167 5.40 -2.20 -16.16
N ARG A 168 5.04 -1.29 -15.24
CA ARG A 168 5.63 0.05 -15.18
C ARG A 168 7.10 -0.01 -14.76
N LEU A 169 7.43 -0.83 -13.78
CA LEU A 169 8.81 -1.08 -13.37
C LEU A 169 9.64 -1.68 -14.51
N ASP A 170 9.08 -2.61 -15.30
CA ASP A 170 9.77 -3.15 -16.49
C ASP A 170 10.15 -2.05 -17.49
N GLU A 171 9.25 -1.10 -17.73
CA GLU A 171 9.54 0.04 -18.62
C GLU A 171 10.59 0.99 -18.02
N ILE A 172 10.53 1.26 -16.71
CA ILE A 172 11.53 2.08 -16.00
C ILE A 172 12.92 1.44 -16.05
N ILE A 173 13.02 0.16 -15.68
CA ILE A 173 14.28 -0.61 -15.70
C ILE A 173 14.87 -0.63 -17.11
N LYS A 174 14.02 -0.83 -18.13
CA LYS A 174 14.45 -0.81 -19.53
C LYS A 174 14.99 0.56 -19.95
N GLU A 175 14.32 1.65 -19.57
CA GLU A 175 14.75 3.01 -19.88
C GLU A 175 16.10 3.35 -19.22
N GLN A 176 16.31 2.86 -18.00
CA GLN A 176 17.56 3.00 -17.26
C GLN A 176 18.70 2.10 -17.77
N GLY A 177 18.41 1.13 -18.64
CA GLY A 177 19.41 0.19 -19.19
C GLY A 177 19.89 -0.88 -18.20
N LEU A 178 19.03 -1.32 -17.28
CA LEU A 178 19.31 -2.31 -16.22
C LEU A 178 18.90 -3.75 -16.54
#